data_AF-S9RC76-F1
#
_entry.id   AF-S9RC76-F1
#
_cell.length_a   1.000
_cell.length_b   1.000
_cell.length_c   1.000
_cell.angle_alpha   90.00
_cell.angle_beta   90.00
_cell.angle_gamma   90.00
#
_symmetry.space_group_name_H-M   'P 1'
#
loop_
_entity.id
_entity.type
_entity.pdbx_description
1 polymer ?
#
loop_
_entity_poly.entity_id
_entity_poly.type
_entity_poly.pdbx_seq_one_letter_code
_entity_poly.pdbx_strand_id
1 'polypeptide(L)'
;MKDLTESQLNHLRDYLDEQLLNVSQKFQKKFLPGGFQSLENLIHDIEPYFQVLSAMPMQRDSFLAINATLRGLDFFLDAIVAFPPAPAAMFQAFSLLDSLCLKIVQSGNLSTTDAIRLKSLMENSRMVVISKLADIQGYELECSSVFEKTLNDIDF
;
A
#
# COMPACT_ATOMS: atom_id res chain seq x y z
N MET A 1 19.01 3.72 -19.25
CA MET A 1 17.54 3.59 -19.29
C MET A 1 16.98 4.74 -20.11
N LYS A 2 16.12 4.47 -21.09
CA LYS A 2 15.44 5.51 -21.89
C LYS A 2 14.34 6.15 -21.05
N ASP A 3 14.20 7.45 -21.18
CA ASP A 3 13.16 8.24 -20.49
C ASP A 3 11.77 7.88 -21.06
N LEU A 4 10.77 7.87 -20.19
CA LEU A 4 9.37 7.82 -20.64
C LEU A 4 9.02 9.15 -21.28
N THR A 5 8.38 9.09 -22.43
CA THR A 5 7.77 10.27 -23.07
C THR A 5 6.56 10.72 -22.25
N GLU A 6 6.15 11.99 -22.41
CA GLU A 6 4.95 12.53 -21.76
C GLU A 6 3.69 11.70 -22.05
N SER A 7 3.54 11.21 -23.29
CA SER A 7 2.45 10.29 -23.66
C SER A 7 2.51 8.98 -22.89
N GLN A 8 3.70 8.41 -22.65
CA GLN A 8 3.85 7.19 -21.86
C GLN A 8 3.58 7.42 -20.37
N LEU A 9 3.94 8.59 -19.83
CA LEU A 9 3.61 8.97 -18.45
C LEU A 9 2.10 9.15 -18.26
N ASN A 10 1.40 9.74 -19.23
CA ASN A 10 -0.05 9.86 -19.21
C ASN A 10 -0.73 8.49 -19.25
N HIS A 11 -0.32 7.60 -20.16
CA HIS A 11 -0.85 6.23 -20.18
C HIS A 11 -0.57 5.46 -18.88
N LEU A 12 0.60 5.68 -18.25
CA LEU A 12 0.92 5.08 -16.96
C LEU A 12 0.00 5.59 -15.85
N ARG A 13 -0.27 6.90 -15.82
CA ARG A 13 -1.24 7.49 -14.89
C ARG A 13 -2.63 6.90 -15.11
N ASP A 14 -3.12 6.88 -16.34
CA ASP A 14 -4.43 6.34 -16.69
C ASP A 14 -4.55 4.87 -16.27
N TYR A 15 -3.52 4.07 -16.53
CA TYR A 15 -3.46 2.69 -16.07
C TYR A 15 -3.55 2.57 -14.54
N LEU A 16 -2.77 3.35 -13.80
CA LEU A 16 -2.80 3.31 -12.33
C LEU A 16 -4.17 3.73 -11.78
N ASP A 17 -4.79 4.76 -12.36
CA ASP A 17 -6.12 5.22 -11.97
C ASP A 17 -7.20 4.18 -12.29
N GLU A 18 -7.15 3.55 -13.47
CA GLU A 18 -8.08 2.48 -13.86
C GLU A 18 -7.94 1.25 -12.95
N GLN A 19 -6.72 0.82 -12.64
CA GLN A 19 -6.48 -0.31 -11.75
C GLN A 19 -7.09 -0.04 -10.36
N LEU A 20 -6.78 1.11 -9.77
CA LEU A 20 -7.29 1.45 -8.44
C LEU A 20 -8.81 1.64 -8.45
N LEU A 21 -9.38 2.22 -9.52
CA LEU A 21 -10.83 2.36 -9.68
C LEU A 21 -11.52 0.99 -9.77
N ASN A 22 -10.99 0.07 -10.57
CA ASN A 22 -11.55 -1.27 -10.75
C ASN A 22 -11.56 -2.05 -9.43
N VAL A 23 -10.44 -2.01 -8.69
CA VAL A 23 -10.34 -2.64 -7.37
C VAL A 23 -11.32 -1.96 -6.39
N SER A 24 -11.39 -0.63 -6.37
CA SER A 24 -12.31 0.11 -5.50
C SER A 24 -13.78 -0.23 -5.76
N GLN A 25 -14.20 -0.31 -7.03
CA GLN A 25 -15.56 -0.71 -7.40
C GLN A 25 -15.90 -2.14 -6.96
N LYS A 26 -14.96 -3.08 -7.11
CA LYS A 26 -15.13 -4.45 -6.59
C LYS A 26 -15.18 -4.49 -5.06
N PHE A 27 -14.38 -3.66 -4.39
CA PHE A 27 -14.38 -3.52 -2.93
C PHE A 27 -15.68 -2.96 -2.38
N GLN A 28 -16.32 -2.02 -3.07
CA GLN A 28 -17.66 -1.54 -2.70
C GLN A 28 -18.70 -2.67 -2.69
N LYS A 29 -18.49 -3.71 -3.51
CA LYS A 29 -19.32 -4.92 -3.59
C LYS A 29 -18.80 -6.07 -2.72
N LYS A 30 -17.89 -5.83 -1.78
CA LYS A 30 -17.35 -6.88 -0.90
C LYS A 30 -18.47 -7.71 -0.27
N PHE A 31 -18.27 -9.03 -0.19
CA PHE A 31 -19.24 -10.01 0.29
C PHE A 31 -20.53 -10.14 -0.53
N LEU A 32 -20.60 -9.51 -1.71
CA LEU A 32 -21.69 -9.63 -2.68
C LEU A 32 -21.17 -10.23 -4.00
N PRO A 33 -22.06 -10.76 -4.86
CA PRO A 33 -21.68 -11.23 -6.18
C PRO A 33 -20.93 -10.16 -6.98
N GLY A 34 -19.79 -10.55 -7.56
CA GLY A 34 -18.94 -9.64 -8.35
C GLY A 34 -18.03 -8.72 -7.53
N GLY A 35 -18.02 -8.83 -6.19
CA GLY A 35 -17.03 -8.20 -5.33
C GLY A 35 -16.08 -9.19 -4.66
N PHE A 36 -15.17 -8.66 -3.85
CA PHE A 36 -14.19 -9.47 -3.13
C PHE A 36 -14.83 -10.29 -2.01
N GLN A 37 -14.51 -11.58 -1.96
CA GLN A 37 -15.00 -12.50 -0.93
C GLN A 37 -14.02 -12.63 0.24
N SER A 38 -12.74 -12.37 -0.01
CA SER A 38 -11.69 -12.38 1.01
C SER A 38 -10.66 -11.27 0.75
N LEU A 39 -9.83 -10.99 1.77
CA LEU A 39 -8.75 -10.01 1.67
C LEU A 39 -7.68 -10.48 0.66
N GLU A 40 -7.43 -11.79 0.57
CA GLU A 40 -6.50 -12.39 -0.40
C GLU A 40 -6.91 -12.10 -1.83
N ASN A 41 -8.21 -12.19 -2.15
CA ASN A 41 -8.68 -11.85 -3.50
C ASN A 41 -8.44 -10.38 -3.83
N LEU A 42 -8.63 -9.48 -2.85
CA LEU A 42 -8.35 -8.07 -3.03
C LEU A 42 -6.86 -7.80 -3.22
N ILE A 43 -6.01 -8.41 -2.37
CA ILE A 43 -4.55 -8.27 -2.45
C ILE A 43 -4.04 -8.73 -3.80
N HIS A 44 -4.53 -9.86 -4.29
CA HIS A 44 -4.15 -10.39 -5.60
C HIS A 44 -4.53 -9.42 -6.73
N ASP A 45 -5.73 -8.84 -6.69
CA ASP A 45 -6.18 -7.90 -7.72
C ASP A 45 -5.45 -6.54 -7.67
N ILE A 46 -5.01 -6.08 -6.48
CA ILE A 46 -4.28 -4.81 -6.35
C ILE A 46 -2.76 -4.98 -6.49
N GLU A 47 -2.23 -6.19 -6.41
CA GLU A 47 -0.79 -6.46 -6.53
C GLU A 47 -0.15 -5.83 -7.79
N PRO A 48 -0.75 -5.90 -9.00
CA PRO A 48 -0.18 -5.27 -10.19
C PRO A 48 0.01 -3.76 -10.05
N TYR A 49 -0.88 -3.07 -9.32
CA TYR A 49 -0.76 -1.65 -9.03
C TYR A 49 0.52 -1.36 -8.25
N PHE A 50 0.75 -2.10 -7.16
CA PHE A 50 1.95 -1.94 -6.34
C PHE A 50 3.24 -2.39 -7.05
N GLN A 51 3.18 -3.43 -7.89
CA GLN A 51 4.32 -3.88 -8.68
C GLN A 51 4.77 -2.80 -9.68
N VAL A 52 3.83 -2.14 -10.36
CA VAL A 52 4.14 -1.04 -11.27
C VAL A 52 4.79 0.12 -10.51
N LEU A 53 4.23 0.54 -9.38
CA LEU A 53 4.84 1.59 -8.53
C LEU A 53 6.25 1.19 -8.06
N SER A 54 6.46 -0.07 -7.71
CA SER A 54 7.76 -0.59 -7.28
C SER A 54 8.79 -0.54 -8.41
N ALA A 55 8.37 -0.72 -9.67
CA ALA A 55 9.26 -0.61 -10.82
C ALA A 55 9.54 0.84 -11.26
N MET A 56 8.75 1.82 -10.83
CA MET A 56 8.93 3.22 -11.26
C MET A 56 10.24 3.85 -10.76
N PRO A 57 10.93 4.64 -11.59
CA PRO A 57 12.13 5.38 -11.18
C PRO A 57 11.75 6.62 -10.34
N MET A 58 11.84 6.47 -9.01
CA MET A 58 11.43 7.48 -8.02
C MET A 58 12.19 8.83 -8.07
N GLN A 59 13.33 8.87 -8.77
CA GLN A 59 14.15 10.09 -8.89
C GLN A 59 13.57 11.11 -9.89
N ARG A 60 12.70 10.66 -10.80
CA ARG A 60 12.24 11.48 -11.94
C ARG A 60 10.73 11.70 -11.90
N ASP A 61 9.99 10.63 -11.68
CA ASP A 61 8.53 10.63 -11.65
C ASP A 61 8.00 10.62 -10.21
N SER A 62 8.74 11.29 -9.31
CA SER A 62 8.50 11.27 -7.87
C SER A 62 7.08 11.70 -7.53
N PHE A 63 6.56 12.74 -8.18
CA PHE A 63 5.19 13.22 -7.92
C PHE A 63 4.12 12.16 -8.20
N LEU A 64 4.18 11.52 -9.38
CA LEU A 64 3.20 10.48 -9.74
C LEU A 64 3.32 9.28 -8.80
N ALA A 65 4.56 8.82 -8.56
CA ALA A 65 4.80 7.64 -7.74
C ALA A 65 4.45 7.86 -6.25
N ILE A 66 4.76 9.03 -5.69
CA ILE A 66 4.39 9.43 -4.32
C ILE A 66 2.87 9.49 -4.21
N ASN A 67 2.20 10.23 -5.10
CA ASN A 67 0.75 10.39 -5.03
C ASN A 67 0.01 9.05 -5.17
N ALA A 68 0.40 8.24 -6.14
CA ALA A 68 -0.19 6.93 -6.36
C ALA A 68 0.08 5.97 -5.18
N THR A 69 1.27 5.99 -4.59
CA THR A 69 1.56 5.16 -3.42
C THR A 69 0.72 5.58 -2.22
N LEU A 70 0.61 6.89 -1.94
CA LEU A 70 -0.23 7.39 -0.85
C LEU A 70 -1.71 7.01 -1.04
N ARG A 71 -2.24 7.10 -2.27
CA ARG A 71 -3.62 6.67 -2.59
C ARG A 71 -3.82 5.16 -2.40
N GLY A 72 -2.82 4.36 -2.80
CA GLY A 72 -2.85 2.92 -2.60
C GLY A 72 -2.82 2.52 -1.13
N LEU A 73 -2.00 3.20 -0.33
CA LEU A 73 -1.94 3.03 1.13
C LEU A 73 -3.26 3.37 1.81
N ASP A 74 -3.85 4.53 1.48
CA ASP A 74 -5.17 4.94 1.99
C ASP A 74 -6.24 3.88 1.68
N PHE A 75 -6.30 3.42 0.43
CA PHE A 75 -7.25 2.38 0.06
C PHE A 75 -7.01 1.06 0.79
N PHE A 76 -5.73 0.67 0.93
CA PHE A 76 -5.38 -0.61 1.56
C PHE A 76 -5.72 -0.65 3.05
N LEU A 77 -5.57 0.49 3.74
CA LEU A 77 -6.04 0.69 5.11
C LEU A 77 -7.53 0.37 5.26
N ASP A 78 -8.36 1.00 4.45
CA ASP A 78 -9.81 0.77 4.44
C ASP A 78 -10.16 -0.69 4.13
N ALA A 79 -9.41 -1.29 3.20
CA ALA A 79 -9.57 -2.70 2.85
C ALA A 79 -9.28 -3.62 4.03
N ILE A 80 -8.13 -3.48 4.70
CA ILE A 80 -7.77 -4.31 5.86
C ILE A 80 -8.88 -4.24 6.91
N VAL A 81 -9.39 -3.04 7.23
CA VAL A 81 -10.44 -2.86 8.25
C VAL A 81 -11.73 -3.59 7.88
N ALA A 82 -12.07 -3.69 6.60
CA ALA A 82 -13.34 -4.24 6.14
C ALA A 82 -13.43 -5.77 6.09
N PHE A 83 -12.31 -6.50 5.96
CA PHE A 83 -12.31 -7.97 5.86
C PHE A 83 -12.09 -8.67 7.21
N PRO A 84 -12.42 -9.95 7.39
CA PRO A 84 -11.98 -10.71 8.57
C PRO A 84 -10.44 -10.74 8.70
N PRO A 85 -9.90 -11.01 9.91
CA PRO A 85 -8.47 -11.22 10.11
C PRO A 85 -7.91 -12.30 9.16
N ALA A 86 -6.86 -11.94 8.43
CA ALA A 86 -6.19 -12.79 7.45
C ALA A 86 -4.67 -12.56 7.56
N PRO A 87 -4.01 -13.11 8.59
CA PRO A 87 -2.67 -12.69 9.01
C PRO A 87 -1.63 -12.80 7.89
N ALA A 88 -1.53 -13.96 7.23
CA ALA A 88 -0.56 -14.19 6.16
C ALA A 88 -0.73 -13.18 5.01
N ALA A 89 -1.97 -12.94 4.59
CA ALA A 89 -2.30 -12.00 3.52
C ALA A 89 -1.97 -10.56 3.94
N MET A 90 -2.32 -10.17 5.16
CA MET A 90 -1.99 -8.86 5.73
C MET A 90 -0.48 -8.65 5.74
N PHE A 91 0.31 -9.55 6.34
CA PHE A 91 1.76 -9.40 6.40
C PHE A 91 2.44 -9.37 5.02
N GLN A 92 1.98 -10.19 4.07
CA GLN A 92 2.48 -10.17 2.70
C GLN A 92 2.30 -8.79 2.06
N ALA A 93 1.10 -8.21 2.18
CA ALA A 93 0.82 -6.91 1.62
C ALA A 93 1.59 -5.78 2.34
N PHE A 94 1.75 -5.87 3.66
CA PHE A 94 2.58 -4.91 4.41
C PHE A 94 4.03 -4.94 3.98
N SER A 95 4.60 -6.12 3.72
CA SER A 95 5.97 -6.22 3.23
C SER A 95 6.17 -5.50 1.89
N LEU A 96 5.18 -5.57 0.99
CA LEU A 96 5.20 -4.84 -0.28
C LEU A 96 5.10 -3.34 -0.06
N LEU A 97 4.19 -2.90 0.81
CA LEU A 97 3.99 -1.50 1.14
C LEU A 97 5.21 -0.88 1.84
N ASP A 98 5.79 -1.57 2.82
CA ASP A 98 7.01 -1.13 3.50
C ASP A 98 8.15 -0.91 2.51
N SER A 99 8.30 -1.81 1.54
CA SER A 99 9.32 -1.69 0.48
C SER A 99 9.10 -0.45 -0.39
N LEU A 100 7.84 -0.16 -0.74
CA LEU A 100 7.48 1.04 -1.51
C LEU A 100 7.73 2.32 -0.71
N CYS A 101 7.28 2.36 0.54
CA CYS A 101 7.48 3.48 1.44
C CYS A 101 8.97 3.77 1.65
N LEU A 102 9.77 2.74 1.91
CA LEU A 102 11.22 2.89 2.07
C LEU A 102 11.86 3.46 0.79
N LYS A 103 11.46 2.98 -0.38
CA LYS A 103 11.96 3.48 -1.67
C LYS A 103 11.62 4.96 -1.87
N ILE A 104 10.43 5.38 -1.46
CA ILE A 104 10.00 6.78 -1.53
C ILE A 104 10.80 7.65 -0.58
N VAL A 105 11.00 7.20 0.67
CA VAL A 105 11.83 7.90 1.67
C VAL A 105 13.26 8.07 1.16
N GLN A 106 13.87 6.98 0.68
CA GLN A 106 15.24 6.98 0.15
C GLN A 106 15.42 7.82 -1.12
N SER A 107 14.33 8.10 -1.85
CA SER A 107 14.40 8.96 -3.04
C SER A 107 14.75 10.42 -2.69
N GLY A 108 14.51 10.85 -1.45
CA GLY A 108 14.76 12.22 -0.99
C GLY A 108 13.82 13.28 -1.60
N ASN A 109 12.81 12.87 -2.38
CA ASN A 109 11.93 13.77 -3.13
C ASN A 109 10.57 14.04 -2.45
N LEU A 110 10.41 13.65 -1.19
CA LEU A 110 9.19 13.88 -0.41
C LEU A 110 9.10 15.35 0.02
N SER A 111 7.94 15.98 -0.20
CA SER A 111 7.61 17.23 0.48
C SER A 111 7.42 16.96 1.98
N THR A 112 7.57 17.98 2.83
CA THR A 112 7.30 17.86 4.27
C THR A 112 5.87 17.35 4.54
N THR A 113 4.89 17.84 3.76
CA THR A 113 3.50 17.40 3.88
C THR A 113 3.31 15.94 3.50
N ASP A 114 3.92 15.49 2.41
CA ASP A 114 3.84 14.09 1.99
C ASP A 114 4.57 13.16 2.95
N ALA A 115 5.69 13.59 3.53
CA ALA A 115 6.42 12.85 4.55
C ALA A 115 5.57 12.63 5.81
N ILE A 116 4.90 13.69 6.30
CA ILE A 116 3.97 13.60 7.43
C ILE A 116 2.80 12.66 7.08
N ARG A 117 2.21 12.79 5.89
CA ARG A 117 1.11 11.93 5.46
C ARG A 117 1.54 10.47 5.37
N LEU A 118 2.69 10.19 4.76
CA LEU A 118 3.25 8.85 4.65
C LEU A 118 3.46 8.24 6.04
N LYS A 119 4.07 9.00 6.96
CA LYS A 119 4.25 8.61 8.37
C LYS A 119 2.93 8.20 9.02
N SER A 120 1.93 9.09 8.97
CA SER A 120 0.62 8.81 9.58
C SER A 120 -0.07 7.60 8.97
N LEU A 121 -0.01 7.41 7.64
CA LEU A 121 -0.60 6.24 7.00
C LEU A 121 0.10 4.95 7.41
N MET A 122 1.43 4.95 7.47
CA MET A 122 2.21 3.79 7.91
C MET A 122 1.91 3.45 9.37
N GLU A 123 1.91 4.42 10.27
CA GLU A 123 1.56 4.21 11.69
C GLU A 123 0.13 3.66 11.83
N ASN A 124 -0.85 4.29 11.20
CA ASN A 124 -2.24 3.84 11.23
C ASN A 124 -2.38 2.41 10.71
N SER A 125 -1.67 2.07 9.63
CA SER A 125 -1.78 0.75 9.01
C SER A 125 -1.28 -0.35 9.94
N ARG A 126 -0.17 -0.11 10.62
CA ARG A 126 0.38 -1.06 11.58
C ARG A 126 -0.49 -1.20 12.81
N MET A 127 -1.04 -0.09 13.31
CA MET A 127 -2.00 -0.13 14.42
C MET A 127 -3.26 -0.91 14.07
N VAL A 128 -3.79 -0.74 12.85
CA VAL A 128 -4.95 -1.50 12.37
C VAL A 128 -4.65 -3.00 12.34
N VAL A 129 -3.49 -3.41 11.82
CA VAL A 129 -3.11 -4.84 11.79
C VAL A 129 -2.98 -5.39 13.20
N ILE A 130 -2.23 -4.71 14.07
CA ILE A 130 -2.02 -5.16 15.46
C ILE A 130 -3.37 -5.30 16.16
N SER A 131 -4.24 -4.29 16.05
CA SER A 131 -5.58 -4.35 16.66
C SER A 131 -6.42 -5.50 16.11
N LYS A 132 -6.27 -5.82 14.83
CA LYS A 132 -7.06 -6.84 14.15
C LYS A 132 -6.57 -8.26 14.40
N LEU A 133 -5.28 -8.39 14.71
CA LEU A 133 -4.62 -9.65 15.02
C LEU A 133 -4.44 -9.89 16.52
N ALA A 134 -4.91 -8.98 17.38
CA ALA A 134 -4.72 -9.04 18.83
C ALA A 134 -5.20 -10.36 19.47
N ASP A 135 -6.29 -10.93 18.94
CA ASP A 135 -6.87 -12.18 19.43
C ASP A 135 -6.45 -13.42 18.61
N ILE A 136 -5.55 -13.25 17.63
CA ILE A 136 -5.08 -14.32 16.74
C ILE A 136 -3.76 -14.87 17.26
N GLN A 137 -3.75 -16.15 17.66
CA GLN A 137 -2.56 -16.84 18.15
C GLN A 137 -1.62 -17.28 17.03
N GLY A 138 -0.33 -17.38 17.33
CA GLY A 138 0.71 -17.93 16.44
C GLY A 138 1.34 -16.92 15.49
N TYR A 139 1.03 -15.62 15.64
CA TYR A 139 1.59 -14.51 14.86
C TYR A 139 2.20 -13.42 15.75
N GLU A 140 2.49 -13.74 17.01
CA GLU A 140 2.97 -12.79 18.00
C GLU A 140 4.34 -12.20 17.61
N LEU A 141 5.20 -13.02 16.98
CA LEU A 141 6.51 -12.60 16.50
C LEU A 141 6.41 -11.65 15.31
N GLU A 142 5.54 -11.94 14.34
CA GLU A 142 5.29 -11.09 13.18
C GLU A 142 4.64 -9.77 13.59
N CYS A 143 3.67 -9.79 14.52
CA CYS A 143 3.09 -8.60 15.12
C CYS A 143 4.15 -7.76 15.84
N SER A 144 5.04 -8.40 16.60
CA SER A 144 6.16 -7.73 17.26
C SER A 144 7.14 -7.11 16.26
N SER A 145 7.45 -7.81 15.17
CA SER A 145 8.32 -7.28 14.11
C SER A 145 7.72 -6.05 13.41
N VAL A 146 6.41 -6.07 13.14
CA VAL A 146 5.69 -4.90 12.61
C VAL A 146 5.75 -3.74 13.61
N PHE A 147 5.60 -4.02 14.90
CA PHE A 147 5.72 -3.01 15.96
C PHE A 147 7.14 -2.40 16.03
N GLU A 148 8.18 -3.23 16.02
CA GLU A 148 9.58 -2.77 16.10
C GLU A 148 10.00 -1.95 14.88
N LYS A 149 9.57 -2.34 13.67
CA LYS A 149 9.79 -1.54 12.46
C LYS A 149 9.08 -0.19 12.50
N THR A 150 7.94 -0.10 13.20
CA THR A 150 7.25 1.18 13.43
C THR A 150 8.11 2.14 14.24
N LEU A 151 8.86 1.61 15.21
CA LEU A 151 9.66 2.42 16.14
C LEU A 151 11.02 2.83 15.56
N ASN A 152 11.64 1.99 14.72
CA ASN A 152 13.03 2.20 14.29
C ASN A 152 13.18 2.96 12.96
N ASP A 153 12.23 2.84 12.02
CA ASP A 153 12.39 3.36 10.65
C ASP A 153 11.60 4.67 10.39
N ILE A 154 10.82 5.16 11.36
CA ILE A 154 9.96 6.37 11.23
C ILE A 154 10.50 7.59 12.02
N ASP A 155 11.74 7.50 12.49
CA ASP A 155 12.47 8.67 12.96
C ASP A 155 13.22 9.28 11.76
N PHE A 156 12.60 10.31 11.19
CA PHE A 156 13.19 11.19 10.18
C PHE A 156 14.26 12.09 10.79
#